data_AF-A0A966GZU5-F1
#
_entry.id   AF-A0A966GZU5-F1
#
_cell.length_a   1.000
_cell.length_b   1.000
_cell.length_c   1.000
_cell.angle_alpha   90.00
_cell.angle_beta   90.00
_cell.angle_gamma   90.00
#
_symmetry.space_group_name_H-M   'P 1'
#
loop_
_entity.id
_entity.type
_entity.pdbx_description
1 polymer ?
#
loop_
_entity_poly.entity_id
_entity_poly.type
_entity_poly.pdbx_seq_one_letter_code
_entity_poly.pdbx_strand_id
1 'polypeptide(L)'
;MSGNFEQFIRENRADFDDQVPNPVVLQRITQRIQPEQQAAPVKKGIVVSFRALRWAAAAVIILVAGAGIWLMNDAPTPAEAPALAANTRPITNTATETITTPAQTITTPVSTPAVAALDEELIRRKQVLFASLNNMQSPSTRMEAAMRMDEMKSVDHDIVDALVKTMNQDPNTNVRLAALDALTRFHKEPYVKKQLLKSLSTQKDPMVQIELIQLLTRMRETSIVKQLEKLANDVNTMDAVKERAYSGILTLGS
;
A
#
# COMPACT_ATOMS: atom_id res chain seq x y z
N MET A 1 -21.61 21.01 13.75
CA MET A 1 -22.87 20.45 14.26
C MET A 1 -23.12 19.17 13.48
N SER A 2 -23.04 18.00 14.13
CA SER A 2 -23.46 16.75 13.49
C SER A 2 -24.98 16.80 13.25
N GLY A 3 -25.45 16.34 12.10
CA GLY A 3 -26.88 16.31 11.79
C GLY A 3 -27.63 15.27 12.65
N ASN A 4 -28.96 15.43 12.78
CA ASN A 4 -29.82 14.50 13.51
C ASN A 4 -29.64 13.03 13.06
N PHE A 5 -29.36 12.82 11.78
CA PHE A 5 -29.11 11.50 11.22
C PHE A 5 -27.80 10.88 11.70
N GLU A 6 -26.70 11.64 11.74
CA GLU A 6 -25.41 11.14 12.24
C GLU A 6 -25.50 10.74 13.71
N GLN A 7 -26.24 11.51 14.51
CA GLN A 7 -26.48 11.19 15.90
C GLN A 7 -27.28 9.89 16.04
N PHE A 8 -28.37 9.73 15.28
CA PHE A 8 -29.16 8.50 15.24
C PHE A 8 -28.29 7.28 14.89
N ILE A 9 -27.46 7.37 13.85
CA ILE A 9 -26.58 6.25 13.45
C ILE A 9 -25.56 5.92 14.54
N ARG A 10 -25.01 6.92 15.24
CA ARG A 10 -24.06 6.66 16.35
C ARG A 10 -24.74 5.99 17.53
N GLU A 11 -25.95 6.40 17.88
CA GLU A 11 -26.71 5.86 19.02
C GLU A 11 -27.20 4.43 18.75
N ASN A 12 -27.47 4.08 17.49
CA ASN A 12 -28.02 2.78 17.09
C ASN A 12 -27.01 1.92 16.31
N ARG A 13 -25.71 2.22 16.41
CA ARG A 13 -24.67 1.59 15.56
C ARG A 13 -24.67 0.06 15.67
N ALA A 14 -24.74 -0.45 16.90
CA ALA A 14 -24.71 -1.88 17.19
C ALA A 14 -25.90 -2.62 16.56
N ASP A 15 -27.05 -1.97 16.41
CA ASP A 15 -28.24 -2.58 15.79
C ASP A 15 -28.02 -2.91 14.32
N PHE A 16 -27.04 -2.29 13.66
CA PHE A 16 -26.70 -2.53 12.26
C PHE A 16 -25.67 -3.65 12.06
N ASP A 17 -25.10 -4.21 13.12
CA ASP A 17 -24.00 -5.17 13.01
C ASP A 17 -24.42 -6.50 12.35
N ASP A 18 -25.67 -6.91 12.58
CA ASP A 18 -26.23 -8.17 12.07
C ASP A 18 -27.27 -7.95 10.96
N GLN A 19 -27.43 -6.72 10.47
CA GLN A 19 -28.44 -6.40 9.45
C GLN A 19 -27.93 -6.67 8.04
N VAL A 20 -28.63 -7.55 7.32
CA VAL A 20 -28.45 -7.72 5.88
C VAL A 20 -29.45 -6.82 5.14
N PRO A 21 -29.02 -6.04 4.13
CA PRO A 21 -29.93 -5.23 3.33
C PRO A 21 -31.03 -6.09 2.68
N ASN A 22 -32.22 -5.50 2.49
CA ASN A 22 -33.33 -6.16 1.83
C ASN A 22 -32.89 -6.73 0.46
N PRO A 23 -33.19 -8.01 0.12
CA PRO A 23 -32.81 -8.63 -1.15
C PRO A 23 -33.16 -7.82 -2.40
N VAL A 24 -34.28 -7.10 -2.40
CA VAL A 24 -34.70 -6.23 -3.52
C VAL A 24 -33.76 -5.04 -3.71
N VAL A 25 -33.21 -4.51 -2.62
CA VAL A 25 -32.18 -3.45 -2.68
C VAL A 25 -30.89 -4.03 -3.27
N LEU A 26 -30.48 -5.22 -2.82
CA LEU A 26 -29.28 -5.89 -3.33
C LEU A 26 -29.36 -6.23 -4.82
N GLN A 27 -30.51 -6.70 -5.30
CA GLN A 27 -30.75 -6.96 -6.73
C GLN A 27 -30.59 -5.68 -7.56
N ARG A 28 -31.18 -4.56 -7.10
CA ARG A 28 -31.05 -3.26 -7.77
C ARG A 28 -29.60 -2.76 -7.80
N ILE A 29 -28.84 -2.95 -6.73
CA ILE A 29 -27.41 -2.60 -6.68
C ILE A 29 -26.61 -3.47 -7.65
N THR A 30 -26.85 -4.78 -7.65
CA THR A 30 -26.16 -5.73 -8.52
C THR A 30 -26.40 -5.42 -10.00
N GLN A 31 -27.65 -5.10 -10.38
CA GLN A 31 -28.00 -4.67 -11.74
C GLN A 31 -27.28 -3.38 -12.16
N ARG A 32 -26.98 -2.47 -11.22
CA ARG A 32 -26.24 -1.23 -11.50
C ARG A 32 -24.73 -1.45 -11.59
N ILE A 33 -24.19 -2.42 -10.86
CA ILE A 33 -22.75 -2.74 -10.83
C ILE A 33 -22.37 -3.70 -11.95
N GLN A 34 -23.29 -4.47 -12.51
CA GLN A 34 -23.07 -5.18 -13.77
C GLN A 34 -23.16 -4.16 -14.92
N PRO A 35 -22.03 -3.60 -15.43
CA PRO A 35 -22.09 -2.95 -16.73
C PRO A 35 -22.67 -3.98 -17.69
N GLU A 36 -23.62 -3.56 -18.52
CA GLU A 36 -24.19 -4.41 -19.55
C GLU A 36 -23.04 -5.19 -20.21
N GLN A 37 -23.00 -6.51 -19.99
CA GLN A 37 -22.26 -7.43 -20.82
C GLN A 37 -22.96 -7.47 -22.18
N GLN A 38 -23.03 -6.32 -22.87
CA GLN A 38 -23.14 -6.30 -24.31
C GLN A 38 -21.82 -6.89 -24.80
N ALA A 39 -21.85 -8.22 -24.92
CA ALA A 39 -20.91 -8.99 -25.68
C ALA A 39 -21.00 -8.54 -27.14
N ALA A 40 -20.42 -7.39 -27.46
CA ALA A 40 -19.89 -7.20 -28.80
C ALA A 40 -18.88 -8.35 -29.00
N PRO A 41 -19.01 -9.17 -30.07
CA PRO A 41 -18.06 -10.24 -30.30
C PRO A 41 -16.69 -9.60 -30.49
N VAL A 42 -15.84 -9.70 -29.47
CA VAL A 42 -14.44 -9.30 -29.57
C VAL A 42 -13.87 -10.16 -30.68
N LYS A 43 -13.60 -9.55 -31.85
CA LYS A 43 -12.88 -10.22 -32.93
C LYS A 43 -11.57 -10.69 -32.32
N LYS A 44 -11.39 -12.02 -32.24
CA LYS A 44 -10.18 -12.63 -31.69
C LYS A 44 -9.02 -12.19 -32.59
N GLY A 45 -8.28 -11.18 -32.15
CA GLY A 45 -7.02 -10.80 -32.78
C GLY A 45 -6.06 -11.96 -32.68
N ILE A 46 -5.41 -12.31 -33.79
CA ILE A 46 -4.38 -13.35 -33.82
C ILE A 46 -3.21 -12.83 -32.98
N VAL A 47 -3.04 -13.38 -31.78
CA VAL A 47 -1.86 -13.14 -30.94
C VAL A 47 -0.76 -14.09 -31.38
N VAL A 48 0.20 -13.57 -32.16
CA VAL A 48 1.41 -14.32 -32.51
C VAL A 48 2.35 -14.28 -31.31
N SER A 49 2.70 -15.45 -30.76
CA SER A 49 3.62 -15.54 -29.64
C SER A 49 5.03 -15.10 -30.03
N PHE A 50 5.75 -14.43 -29.11
CA PHE A 50 7.15 -14.00 -29.31
C PHE A 50 8.10 -15.15 -29.67
N ARG A 51 7.77 -16.38 -29.29
CA ARG A 51 8.53 -17.58 -29.67
C ARG A 51 8.40 -17.90 -31.16
N ALA A 52 7.24 -17.69 -31.77
CA ALA A 52 7.04 -17.89 -33.21
C ALA A 52 7.77 -16.81 -34.05
N LEU A 53 7.84 -15.58 -33.54
CA LEU A 53 8.55 -14.47 -34.19
C LEU A 53 10.07 -14.70 -34.28
N ARG A 54 10.66 -15.44 -33.34
CA ARG A 54 12.11 -15.76 -33.32
C ARG A 54 12.54 -16.69 -34.46
N TRP A 55 11.65 -17.52 -35.00
CA TRP A 55 11.95 -18.39 -36.14
C TRP A 55 11.85 -17.66 -37.48
N ALA A 56 11.02 -16.61 -37.57
CA ALA A 56 10.87 -15.80 -38.78
C ALA A 56 12.12 -14.96 -39.09
N ALA A 57 12.81 -14.45 -38.06
CA ALA A 57 14.07 -13.71 -38.23
C ALA A 57 15.18 -14.56 -38.88
N ALA A 58 15.24 -15.87 -38.58
CA ALA A 58 16.21 -16.78 -39.19
C ALA A 58 15.94 -17.00 -40.69
N ALA A 59 14.67 -17.05 -41.11
CA ALA A 59 14.31 -17.24 -42.52
C ALA A 59 14.66 -16.02 -43.39
N VAL A 60 14.53 -14.80 -42.86
CA VAL A 60 14.94 -13.56 -43.55
C VAL A 60 16.48 -13.48 -43.64
N ILE A 61 17.20 -13.90 -42.61
CA ILE A 61 18.68 -13.94 -42.61
C ILE A 61 19.20 -14.97 -43.63
N ILE A 62 18.54 -16.12 -43.82
CA ILE A 62 18.94 -17.13 -44.81
C ILE A 62 18.69 -16.63 -46.25
N LEU A 63 17.59 -15.92 -46.50
CA LEU A 63 17.31 -15.34 -47.83
C LEU A 63 18.24 -14.16 -48.18
N VAL A 64 18.58 -13.31 -47.22
CA VAL A 64 19.52 -12.19 -47.43
C VAL A 64 20.97 -12.67 -47.53
N ALA A 65 21.38 -13.68 -46.76
CA ALA A 65 22.71 -14.28 -46.87
C ALA A 65 22.86 -15.08 -48.19
N GLY A 66 21.81 -15.76 -48.64
CA GLY A 66 21.79 -16.45 -49.93
C GLY A 66 21.94 -15.51 -51.14
N ALA A 67 21.33 -14.32 -51.08
CA ALA A 67 21.49 -13.29 -52.12
C ALA A 67 22.84 -12.55 -52.01
N GLY A 68 23.35 -12.35 -50.79
CA GLY A 68 24.61 -11.64 -50.54
C GLY A 68 25.87 -12.41 -50.96
N ILE A 69 25.83 -13.74 -50.93
CA ILE A 69 26.98 -14.59 -51.32
C ILE A 69 27.12 -14.71 -52.85
N TRP A 70 26.06 -14.42 -53.62
CA TRP A 70 26.11 -14.52 -55.09
C TRP A 70 26.43 -13.18 -55.79
N LEU A 71 26.32 -12.04 -55.10
CA LEU A 71 26.52 -10.72 -55.72
C LEU A 71 27.88 -10.06 -55.42
N MET A 72 28.78 -10.74 -54.73
CA MET A 72 30.02 -10.13 -54.23
C MET A 72 31.26 -10.96 -54.62
N ASN A 73 31.45 -11.14 -55.92
CA ASN A 73 32.73 -11.57 -56.50
C ASN A 73 33.06 -10.80 -57.77
N ASP A 74 33.26 -9.48 -57.63
CA ASP A 74 34.13 -8.71 -58.52
C ASP A 74 34.69 -7.51 -57.74
N ALA A 75 36.01 -7.49 -57.54
CA ALA A 75 36.80 -6.35 -57.07
C ALA A 75 37.17 -5.47 -58.30
N PRO A 76 37.54 -4.16 -58.21
CA PRO A 76 38.68 -3.67 -57.40
C PRO A 76 38.60 -2.21 -56.85
N THR A 77 39.57 -1.87 -55.98
CA THR A 77 40.03 -0.55 -55.47
C THR A 77 40.43 0.46 -56.58
N PRO A 78 40.60 1.81 -56.40
CA PRO A 78 41.29 2.48 -55.27
C PRO A 78 40.92 3.97 -54.92
N ALA A 79 41.64 4.51 -53.92
CA ALA A 79 42.16 5.88 -53.79
C ALA A 79 41.48 6.95 -52.89
N GLU A 80 42.37 7.56 -52.08
CA GLU A 80 42.47 8.96 -51.62
C GLU A 80 41.65 9.54 -50.44
N ALA A 81 42.42 10.09 -49.48
CA ALA A 81 42.07 11.09 -48.45
C ALA A 81 41.95 12.50 -49.12
N PRO A 82 41.53 13.64 -48.47
CA PRO A 82 41.75 14.00 -47.07
C PRO A 82 40.64 14.82 -46.35
N ALA A 83 40.96 15.09 -45.07
CA ALA A 83 40.51 16.11 -44.11
C ALA A 83 39.50 17.21 -44.51
N LEU A 84 38.66 17.63 -43.56
CA LEU A 84 38.66 19.00 -43.02
C LEU A 84 37.66 19.20 -41.85
N ALA A 85 38.22 19.80 -40.78
CA ALA A 85 37.68 20.93 -40.03
C ALA A 85 36.51 20.79 -39.04
N ALA A 86 36.83 21.26 -37.82
CA ALA A 86 36.02 22.13 -36.94
C ALA A 86 34.79 21.49 -36.24
N ASN A 87 34.45 21.81 -34.99
CA ASN A 87 34.70 23.03 -34.25
C ASN A 87 34.47 22.76 -32.74
N THR A 88 35.45 23.16 -31.93
CA THR A 88 35.34 24.07 -30.78
C THR A 88 34.34 23.76 -29.65
N ARG A 89 34.95 23.47 -28.48
CA ARG A 89 34.46 23.50 -27.09
C ARG A 89 34.06 24.95 -26.67
N PRO A 90 34.00 25.27 -25.36
CA PRO A 90 33.12 24.87 -24.23
C PRO A 90 32.44 26.14 -23.64
N ILE A 91 32.02 26.05 -22.36
CA ILE A 91 31.87 27.11 -21.32
C ILE A 91 30.41 27.47 -20.96
N THR A 92 29.96 27.71 -19.72
CA THR A 92 30.54 27.73 -18.35
C THR A 92 29.51 28.39 -17.40
N ASN A 93 29.55 28.03 -16.11
CA ASN A 93 29.13 28.81 -14.91
C ASN A 93 27.64 29.07 -14.62
N THR A 94 27.15 29.31 -13.38
CA THR A 94 27.65 29.26 -11.98
C THR A 94 26.49 29.69 -11.06
N ALA A 95 26.57 29.28 -9.77
CA ALA A 95 25.91 29.81 -8.56
C ALA A 95 24.42 29.46 -8.38
N THR A 96 23.98 28.74 -7.33
CA THR A 96 24.13 28.90 -5.86
C THR A 96 23.38 30.11 -5.31
N GLU A 97 22.33 29.84 -4.53
CA GLU A 97 22.03 30.61 -3.32
C GLU A 97 21.32 29.73 -2.27
N THR A 98 21.80 29.87 -1.03
CA THR A 98 21.37 29.24 0.22
C THR A 98 20.84 30.34 1.12
N ILE A 99 19.71 30.15 1.81
CA ILE A 99 19.38 30.95 3.01
C ILE A 99 18.73 30.04 4.07
N THR A 100 19.06 30.35 5.32
CA THR A 100 19.02 29.55 6.56
C THR A 100 18.05 30.21 7.59
N THR A 101 17.31 29.39 8.38
CA THR A 101 16.95 29.41 9.86
C THR A 101 16.77 30.78 10.59
N PRO A 102 15.85 31.00 11.59
CA PRO A 102 15.79 30.20 12.84
C PRO A 102 14.48 30.05 13.64
N ALA A 103 14.57 29.14 14.61
CA ALA A 103 13.62 28.75 15.65
C ALA A 103 13.40 29.81 16.74
N GLN A 104 12.23 29.77 17.40
CA GLN A 104 12.05 30.30 18.76
C GLN A 104 11.21 29.36 19.62
N THR A 105 11.85 28.95 20.71
CA THR A 105 11.32 28.29 21.90
C THR A 105 10.58 29.33 22.75
N ILE A 106 9.40 28.98 23.29
CA ILE A 106 8.82 29.69 24.44
C ILE A 106 8.43 28.64 25.47
N THR A 107 9.17 28.63 26.57
CA THR A 107 8.87 27.94 27.83
C THR A 107 8.15 28.92 28.76
N THR A 108 6.96 28.54 29.25
CA THR A 108 6.40 29.06 30.51
C THR A 108 5.68 27.91 31.24
N PRO A 109 5.97 27.68 32.54
CA PRO A 109 5.26 26.69 33.36
C PRO A 109 4.03 27.34 34.00
N VAL A 110 2.83 26.76 33.80
CA VAL A 110 1.57 27.25 34.35
C VAL A 110 0.87 26.14 35.14
N SER A 111 0.84 26.31 36.47
CA SER A 111 -0.18 25.96 37.47
C SER A 111 -0.89 24.58 37.44
N THR A 112 -0.70 23.82 38.51
CA THR A 112 -0.91 22.36 38.67
C THR A 112 -2.33 21.79 38.96
N PRO A 113 -3.46 22.52 39.11
CA PRO A 113 -4.77 21.85 39.27
C PRO A 113 -5.45 21.49 37.93
N ALA A 114 -5.23 22.26 36.86
CA ALA A 114 -5.84 22.01 35.54
C ALA A 114 -5.19 20.83 34.79
N VAL A 115 -3.91 20.57 35.07
CA VAL A 115 -3.15 19.47 34.46
C VAL A 115 -3.60 18.13 35.02
N ALA A 116 -3.82 18.03 36.33
CA ALA A 116 -4.29 16.81 36.98
C ALA A 116 -5.70 16.38 36.52
N ALA A 117 -6.62 17.33 36.34
CA ALA A 117 -7.96 17.03 35.83
C ALA A 117 -7.96 16.60 34.35
N LEU A 118 -7.02 17.11 33.55
CA LEU A 118 -6.84 16.69 32.16
C LEU A 118 -6.31 15.25 32.07
N ASP A 119 -5.37 14.88 32.94
CA ASP A 119 -4.83 13.53 33.01
C ASP A 119 -5.89 12.49 33.44
N GLU A 120 -6.76 12.83 34.40
CA GLU A 120 -7.86 11.96 34.84
C GLU A 120 -8.88 11.71 33.72
N GLU A 121 -9.26 12.75 32.97
CA GLU A 121 -10.16 12.61 31.82
C GLU A 121 -9.53 11.76 30.70
N LEU A 122 -8.24 11.90 30.44
CA LEU A 122 -7.53 11.04 29.47
C LEU A 122 -7.52 9.58 29.92
N ILE A 123 -7.25 9.30 31.20
CA ILE A 123 -7.29 7.94 31.76
C ILE A 123 -8.69 7.35 31.62
N ARG A 124 -9.73 8.12 31.95
CA ARG A 124 -11.12 7.67 31.82
C ARG A 124 -11.49 7.36 30.37
N ARG A 125 -11.12 8.23 29.42
CA ARG A 125 -11.32 8.00 27.98
C ARG A 125 -10.62 6.74 27.51
N LYS A 126 -9.36 6.54 27.92
CA LYS A 126 -8.59 5.33 27.66
C LYS A 126 -9.39 4.12 28.14
N GLN A 127 -9.77 4.06 29.41
CA GLN A 127 -10.53 2.93 29.98
C GLN A 127 -11.80 2.60 29.19
N VAL A 128 -12.58 3.62 28.79
CA VAL A 128 -13.79 3.42 27.96
C VAL A 128 -13.43 2.78 26.62
N LEU A 129 -12.42 3.28 25.91
CA LEU A 129 -12.01 2.72 24.62
C LEU A 129 -11.51 1.28 24.75
N PHE A 130 -10.75 0.96 25.80
CA PHE A 130 -10.32 -0.41 26.09
C PHE A 130 -11.51 -1.34 26.39
N ALA A 131 -12.52 -0.86 27.14
CA ALA A 131 -13.73 -1.63 27.37
C ALA A 131 -14.50 -1.86 26.06
N SER A 132 -14.62 -0.83 25.23
CA SER A 132 -15.28 -0.92 23.92
C SER A 132 -14.57 -1.87 22.96
N LEU A 133 -13.23 -1.94 22.94
CA LEU A 133 -12.49 -2.94 22.16
C LEU A 133 -12.76 -4.38 22.61
N ASN A 134 -13.13 -4.60 23.86
CA ASN A 134 -13.45 -5.93 24.38
C ASN A 134 -14.94 -6.29 24.21
N ASN A 135 -15.76 -5.39 23.66
CA ASN A 135 -17.18 -5.67 23.41
C ASN A 135 -17.36 -6.63 22.22
N MET A 136 -17.32 -7.93 22.51
CA MET A 136 -17.44 -8.97 21.48
C MET A 136 -18.82 -9.01 20.80
N GLN A 137 -19.84 -8.40 21.40
CA GLN A 137 -21.21 -8.38 20.87
C GLN A 137 -21.40 -7.40 19.70
N SER A 138 -20.51 -6.42 19.53
CA SER A 138 -20.66 -5.40 18.49
C SER A 138 -19.32 -5.12 17.78
N PRO A 139 -19.11 -5.70 16.57
CA PRO A 139 -17.96 -5.36 15.74
C PRO A 139 -17.85 -3.85 15.47
N SER A 140 -18.95 -3.15 15.26
CA SER A 140 -18.90 -1.72 14.95
C SER A 140 -18.47 -0.87 16.16
N THR A 141 -18.86 -1.26 17.38
CA THR A 141 -18.36 -0.66 18.63
C THR A 141 -16.84 -0.83 18.74
N ARG A 142 -16.31 -2.03 18.46
CA ARG A 142 -14.86 -2.28 18.48
C ARG A 142 -14.12 -1.51 17.40
N MET A 143 -14.68 -1.46 16.19
CA MET A 143 -14.11 -0.71 15.07
C MET A 143 -14.00 0.78 15.42
N GLU A 144 -15.06 1.37 15.99
CA GLU A 144 -15.07 2.77 16.42
C GLU A 144 -14.06 3.02 17.54
N ALA A 145 -13.95 2.10 18.50
CA ALA A 145 -12.95 2.20 19.54
C ALA A 145 -11.53 2.20 18.95
N ALA A 146 -11.22 1.28 18.04
CA ALA A 146 -9.93 1.21 17.36
C ALA A 146 -9.60 2.51 16.62
N MET A 147 -10.55 3.07 15.86
CA MET A 147 -10.36 4.34 15.14
C MET A 147 -10.09 5.51 16.08
N ARG A 148 -10.76 5.59 17.25
CA ARG A 148 -10.54 6.69 18.22
C ARG A 148 -9.26 6.57 19.03
N MET A 149 -8.66 5.38 19.10
CA MET A 149 -7.41 5.21 19.84
C MET A 149 -6.24 6.01 19.25
N ASP A 150 -6.35 6.37 17.96
CA ASP A 150 -5.35 7.19 17.27
C ASP A 150 -5.34 8.68 17.71
N GLU A 151 -6.40 9.12 18.39
CA GLU A 151 -6.56 10.50 18.89
C GLU A 151 -5.81 10.72 20.21
N MET A 152 -5.39 9.63 20.86
CA MET A 152 -4.60 9.68 22.09
C MET A 152 -3.16 10.09 21.74
N LYS A 153 -2.81 11.35 22.04
CA LYS A 153 -1.56 12.00 21.60
C LYS A 153 -0.27 11.41 22.18
N SER A 154 -0.33 10.68 23.30
CA SER A 154 0.83 10.02 23.88
C SER A 154 0.92 8.59 23.37
N VAL A 155 2.09 8.20 22.88
CA VAL A 155 2.44 6.81 22.56
C VAL A 155 2.49 6.03 23.87
N ASP A 156 1.32 5.58 24.30
CA ASP A 156 1.19 4.66 25.40
C ASP A 156 1.29 3.24 24.82
N HIS A 157 2.29 2.48 25.26
CA HIS A 157 2.49 1.11 24.79
C HIS A 157 1.25 0.25 24.99
N ASP A 158 0.41 0.54 25.99
CA ASP A 158 -0.85 -0.17 26.19
C ASP A 158 -1.80 0.00 25.01
N ILE A 159 -1.86 1.21 24.42
CA ILE A 159 -2.71 1.50 23.26
C ILE A 159 -2.20 0.73 22.05
N VAL A 160 -0.89 0.78 21.82
CA VAL A 160 -0.25 0.03 20.73
C VAL A 160 -0.51 -1.47 20.89
N ASP A 161 -0.35 -2.00 22.10
CA ASP A 161 -0.56 -3.42 22.38
C ASP A 161 -2.03 -3.84 22.18
N ALA A 162 -2.97 -2.99 22.59
CA ALA A 162 -4.39 -3.21 22.34
C ALA A 162 -4.71 -3.23 20.84
N LEU A 163 -4.22 -2.26 20.09
CA LEU A 163 -4.42 -2.19 18.64
C LEU A 163 -3.76 -3.37 17.91
N VAL A 164 -2.53 -3.73 18.28
CA VAL A 164 -1.82 -4.89 17.72
C VAL A 164 -2.58 -6.18 18.02
N LYS A 165 -3.09 -6.35 19.25
CA LYS A 165 -3.93 -7.50 19.61
C LYS A 165 -5.19 -7.55 18.73
N THR A 166 -5.91 -6.43 18.63
CA THR A 166 -7.14 -6.31 17.81
C THR A 166 -6.86 -6.63 16.34
N MET A 167 -5.84 -6.04 15.73
CA MET A 167 -5.42 -6.29 14.35
C MET A 167 -5.12 -7.78 14.09
N ASN A 168 -4.48 -8.46 15.05
CA ASN A 168 -4.09 -9.85 14.87
C ASN A 168 -5.21 -10.86 15.16
N GLN A 169 -6.14 -10.52 16.06
CA GLN A 169 -7.02 -11.50 16.71
C GLN A 169 -8.52 -11.22 16.59
N ASP A 170 -8.95 -9.99 16.26
CA ASP A 170 -10.39 -9.68 16.22
C ASP A 170 -11.13 -10.61 15.24
N PRO A 171 -12.29 -11.19 15.56
CA PRO A 171 -12.99 -12.07 14.62
C PRO A 171 -13.45 -11.37 13.33
N ASN A 172 -13.60 -10.05 13.34
CA ASN A 172 -14.09 -9.29 12.18
C ASN A 172 -12.93 -8.59 11.45
N THR A 173 -12.76 -8.88 10.16
CA THR A 173 -11.69 -8.32 9.32
C THR A 173 -11.72 -6.78 9.27
N ASN A 174 -12.89 -6.14 9.25
CA ASN A 174 -12.98 -4.68 9.23
C ASN A 174 -12.46 -4.05 10.53
N VAL A 175 -12.70 -4.70 11.68
CA VAL A 175 -12.13 -4.26 12.96
C VAL A 175 -10.61 -4.43 12.96
N ARG A 176 -10.09 -5.52 12.37
CA ARG A 176 -8.64 -5.71 12.22
C ARG A 176 -8.01 -4.60 11.37
N LEU A 177 -8.65 -4.24 10.26
CA LEU A 177 -8.19 -3.19 9.36
C LEU A 177 -8.25 -1.81 10.01
N ALA A 178 -9.31 -1.50 10.77
CA ALA A 178 -9.40 -0.26 11.54
C ALA A 178 -8.27 -0.15 12.58
N ALA A 179 -7.92 -1.26 13.24
CA ALA A 179 -6.80 -1.28 14.18
C ALA A 179 -5.44 -1.10 13.49
N LEU A 180 -5.25 -1.71 12.32
CA LEU A 180 -4.06 -1.49 11.49
C LEU A 180 -3.95 -0.03 11.04
N ASP A 181 -5.06 0.57 10.61
CA ASP A 181 -5.10 1.98 10.20
C ASP A 181 -4.75 2.92 11.36
N ALA A 182 -5.30 2.69 12.55
CA ALA A 182 -4.95 3.44 13.75
C ALA A 182 -3.45 3.34 14.11
N LEU A 183 -2.83 2.17 13.94
CA LEU A 183 -1.39 1.96 14.15
C LEU A 183 -0.52 2.80 13.21
N THR A 184 -1.04 3.25 12.06
CA THR A 184 -0.29 4.10 11.14
C THR A 184 0.09 5.45 11.75
N ARG A 185 -0.68 5.97 12.71
CA ARG A 185 -0.34 7.23 13.40
C ARG A 185 0.91 7.13 14.24
N PHE A 186 1.20 5.93 14.72
CA PHE A 186 2.34 5.65 15.57
C PHE A 186 3.51 4.99 14.80
N HIS A 187 3.48 4.98 13.47
CA HIS A 187 4.45 4.25 12.64
C HIS A 187 5.93 4.67 12.83
N LYS A 188 6.17 5.89 13.32
CA LYS A 188 7.52 6.39 13.62
C LYS A 188 8.12 5.76 14.87
N GLU A 189 7.28 5.19 15.72
CA GLU A 189 7.71 4.55 16.96
C GLU A 189 8.37 3.21 16.65
N PRO A 190 9.62 2.98 17.08
CA PRO A 190 10.32 1.72 16.85
C PRO A 190 9.55 0.50 17.37
N TYR A 191 8.81 0.70 18.47
CA TYR A 191 7.96 -0.34 19.06
C TYR A 191 6.84 -0.79 18.11
N VAL A 192 6.14 0.16 17.50
CA VAL A 192 5.05 -0.12 16.55
C VAL A 192 5.58 -0.83 15.32
N LYS A 193 6.69 -0.33 14.76
CA LYS A 193 7.36 -0.98 13.62
C LYS A 193 7.70 -2.44 13.93
N LYS A 194 8.28 -2.72 15.11
CA LYS A 194 8.60 -4.08 15.55
C LYS A 194 7.35 -4.98 15.60
N GLN A 195 6.23 -4.46 16.09
CA GLN A 195 4.98 -5.22 16.15
C GLN A 195 4.39 -5.47 14.76
N LEU A 196 4.39 -4.49 13.87
CA LEU A 196 3.93 -4.66 12.48
C LEU A 196 4.75 -5.70 11.72
N LEU A 197 6.07 -5.69 11.89
CA LEU A 197 6.98 -6.71 11.33
C LEU A 197 6.63 -8.11 11.82
N LYS A 198 6.43 -8.27 13.13
CA LYS A 198 6.02 -9.54 13.73
C LYS A 198 4.67 -10.00 13.17
N SER A 199 3.71 -9.09 13.07
CA SER A 199 2.37 -9.37 12.55
C SER A 199 2.38 -9.81 11.09
N LEU A 200 3.21 -9.23 10.23
CA LEU A 200 3.34 -9.67 8.83
C LEU A 200 3.74 -11.15 8.72
N SER A 201 4.56 -11.66 9.64
CA SER A 201 4.98 -13.07 9.65
C SER A 201 3.91 -14.04 10.16
N THR A 202 2.89 -13.56 10.90
CA THR A 202 1.90 -14.43 11.57
C THR A 202 0.46 -14.23 11.07
N GLN A 203 0.17 -13.13 10.39
CA GLN A 203 -1.17 -12.81 9.93
C GLN A 203 -1.63 -13.81 8.87
N LYS A 204 -2.88 -14.25 8.99
CA LYS A 204 -3.51 -15.23 8.09
C LYS A 204 -4.68 -14.66 7.30
N ASP A 205 -5.25 -13.54 7.75
CA ASP A 205 -6.29 -12.84 7.01
C ASP A 205 -5.66 -12.17 5.77
N PRO A 206 -6.07 -12.54 4.54
CA PRO A 206 -5.46 -12.01 3.32
C PRO A 206 -5.64 -10.49 3.15
N MET A 207 -6.75 -9.91 3.61
CA MET A 207 -6.98 -8.47 3.52
C MET A 207 -6.03 -7.72 4.45
N VAL A 208 -5.86 -8.21 5.69
CA VAL A 208 -4.92 -7.63 6.64
C VAL A 208 -3.46 -7.83 6.18
N GLN A 209 -3.13 -8.96 5.55
CA GLN A 209 -1.81 -9.17 4.93
C GLN A 209 -1.53 -8.12 3.86
N ILE A 210 -2.48 -7.87 2.95
CA ILE A 210 -2.33 -6.89 1.87
C ILE A 210 -2.05 -5.50 2.43
N GLU A 211 -2.84 -5.04 3.41
CA GLU A 211 -2.64 -3.73 4.02
C GLU A 211 -1.38 -3.64 4.88
N LEU A 212 -0.96 -4.72 5.54
CA LEU A 212 0.34 -4.75 6.25
C LEU A 212 1.51 -4.60 5.28
N ILE A 213 1.50 -5.35 4.17
CA ILE A 213 2.53 -5.23 3.12
C ILE A 213 2.52 -3.79 2.58
N GLN A 214 1.34 -3.22 2.36
CA GLN A 214 1.18 -1.85 1.90
C GLN A 214 1.82 -0.82 2.81
N LEU A 215 1.48 -0.90 4.10
CA LEU A 215 2.01 0.01 5.10
C LEU A 215 3.53 -0.11 5.21
N LEU A 216 4.06 -1.32 5.36
CA LEU A 216 5.49 -1.55 5.54
C LEU A 216 6.30 -1.17 4.29
N THR A 217 5.75 -1.39 3.09
CA THR A 217 6.35 -0.90 1.83
C THR A 217 6.39 0.63 1.78
N ARG A 218 5.29 1.30 2.15
CA ARG A 218 5.20 2.78 2.19
C ARG A 218 6.21 3.36 3.19
N MET A 219 6.44 2.66 4.30
CA MET A 219 7.45 2.99 5.31
C MET A 219 8.89 2.69 4.89
N ARG A 220 9.11 2.18 3.66
CA ARG A 220 10.42 1.77 3.12
C ARG A 220 11.14 0.74 4.00
N GLU A 221 10.38 -0.18 4.60
CA GLU A 221 10.95 -1.20 5.49
C GLU A 221 11.56 -2.36 4.69
N THR A 222 12.83 -2.27 4.33
CA THR A 222 13.52 -3.26 3.49
C THR A 222 13.71 -4.63 4.15
N SER A 223 13.60 -4.71 5.49
CA SER A 223 13.75 -5.97 6.21
C SER A 223 12.65 -7.00 5.88
N ILE A 224 11.52 -6.57 5.31
CA ILE A 224 10.41 -7.46 4.95
C ILE A 224 10.64 -8.24 3.64
N VAL A 225 11.62 -7.89 2.81
CA VAL A 225 11.80 -8.45 1.46
C VAL A 225 11.80 -9.98 1.47
N LYS A 226 12.56 -10.60 2.38
CA LYS A 226 12.59 -12.06 2.53
C LYS A 226 11.23 -12.66 2.90
N GLN A 227 10.43 -11.95 3.69
CA GLN A 227 9.08 -12.38 4.05
C GLN A 227 8.12 -12.25 2.85
N LEU A 228 8.25 -11.18 2.05
CA LEU A 228 7.49 -11.00 0.83
C LEU A 228 7.81 -12.07 -0.21
N GLU A 229 9.09 -12.42 -0.37
CA GLU A 229 9.52 -13.51 -1.25
C GLU A 229 8.88 -14.84 -0.84
N LYS A 230 8.79 -15.14 0.46
CA LYS A 230 8.11 -16.34 0.95
C LYS A 230 6.62 -16.32 0.60
N LEU A 231 5.92 -15.21 0.84
CA LEU A 231 4.49 -15.08 0.51
C LEU A 231 4.25 -15.21 -1.00
N ALA A 232 5.11 -14.59 -1.81
CA ALA A 232 4.98 -14.60 -3.26
C ALA A 232 5.19 -15.99 -3.89
N ASN A 233 6.01 -16.84 -3.26
CA ASN A 233 6.35 -18.18 -3.73
C ASN A 233 5.54 -19.31 -3.07
N ASP A 234 4.79 -19.04 -2.00
CA ASP A 234 3.96 -20.04 -1.34
C ASP A 234 2.68 -20.32 -2.14
N VAL A 235 2.50 -21.57 -2.54
CA VAL A 235 1.34 -22.05 -3.32
C VAL A 235 0.02 -21.80 -2.57
N ASN A 236 0.04 -21.82 -1.24
CA ASN A 236 -1.16 -21.64 -0.42
C ASN A 236 -1.52 -20.18 -0.17
N THR A 237 -0.65 -19.24 -0.55
CA THR A 237 -0.93 -17.80 -0.41
C THR A 237 -1.94 -17.37 -1.47
N MET A 238 -2.93 -16.56 -1.09
CA MET A 238 -3.93 -16.02 -2.01
C MET A 238 -3.29 -15.14 -3.09
N ASP A 239 -3.74 -15.22 -4.33
CA ASP A 239 -3.07 -14.56 -5.46
C ASP A 239 -2.97 -13.04 -5.28
N ALA A 240 -4.01 -12.37 -4.75
CA ALA A 240 -3.93 -10.94 -4.46
C ALA A 240 -2.85 -10.59 -3.42
N VAL A 241 -2.56 -11.48 -2.46
CA VAL A 241 -1.46 -11.29 -1.50
C VAL A 241 -0.11 -11.48 -2.20
N LYS A 242 0.02 -12.45 -3.11
CA LYS A 242 1.23 -12.63 -3.92
C LYS A 242 1.51 -11.42 -4.79
N GLU A 243 0.51 -10.92 -5.51
CA GLU A 243 0.61 -9.70 -6.32
C GLU A 243 1.07 -8.51 -5.46
N ARG A 244 0.48 -8.36 -4.28
CA ARG A 244 0.87 -7.31 -3.34
C ARG A 244 2.30 -7.46 -2.84
N ALA A 245 2.75 -8.69 -2.58
CA ALA A 245 4.11 -9.00 -2.16
C ALA A 245 5.11 -8.69 -3.28
N TYR A 246 4.83 -9.08 -4.53
CA TYR A 246 5.66 -8.72 -5.69
C TYR A 246 5.78 -7.20 -5.88
N SER A 247 4.66 -6.48 -5.78
CA SER A 247 4.65 -5.01 -5.84
C SER A 247 5.51 -4.40 -4.73
N GLY A 248 5.44 -4.94 -3.51
CA GLY A 248 6.28 -4.53 -2.39
C GLY A 248 7.77 -4.75 -2.65
N ILE A 249 8.16 -5.93 -3.14
CA ILE A 249 9.56 -6.26 -3.47
C ILE A 249 10.10 -5.29 -4.53
N LEU A 250 9.34 -5.06 -5.60
CA LEU A 250 9.76 -4.15 -6.68
C LEU A 250 9.97 -2.73 -6.16
N THR A 251 9.05 -2.24 -5.32
CA THR A 251 9.12 -0.87 -4.77
C THR A 251 10.26 -0.68 -3.77
N LEU A 252 10.65 -1.74 -3.04
CA LEU A 252 11.75 -1.70 -2.08
C LEU A 252 13.12 -1.93 -2.73
N GLY A 253 13.17 -2.55 -3.91
CA GLY A 253 14.37 -2.75 -4.70
C GLY A 253 14.75 -1.56 -5.61
N SER A 254 13.82 -0.62 -5.82
CA SER A 254 14.01 0.63 -6.59
C SER A 254 14.39 1.81 -5.70
#